data_AF-Q2IDW3-F1
#
_entry.id   AF-Q2IDW3-F1
#
_cell.length_a   1.000
_cell.length_b   1.000
_cell.length_c   1.000
_cell.angle_alpha   90.00
_cell.angle_beta   90.00
_cell.angle_gamma   90.00
#
_symmetry.space_group_name_H-M   'P 1'
#
loop_
_entity.id
_entity.type
_entity.pdbx_description
1 polymer ?
#
loop_
_entity_poly.entity_id
_entity_poly.type
_entity_poly.pdbx_seq_one_letter_code
_entity_poly.pdbx_strand_id
1 'polypeptide(L)'
;MRARRPSGPARRLRAAARRRRAVRRRVLRCEGRSTPPGRMRSVRPVAGAAVGRAGRLRGAGAAVAAAAALLSLAACDPWHCSFESHGACVEFESPPADLEAARARMDRLLELELPFWDLHSLSGWRIQYRDTTEYVCYLATRNEGCTDYIQHTLSLHVPEDSGGCFEAAELLHELGHYKLGDPTHSNPRWKDVEAAFAGIVWDRPDAPAECRARYKAIYEGMWVVGTDAL
;
A
#
# COMPACT_ATOMS: atom_id res chain seq x y z
N MET A 1 41.49 -16.86 32.17
CA MET A 1 41.06 -15.68 31.39
C MET A 1 39.66 -15.94 30.82
N ARG A 2 38.62 -15.25 31.30
CA ARG A 2 37.26 -15.36 30.74
C ARG A 2 37.05 -14.28 29.68
N ALA A 3 36.85 -14.68 28.42
CA ALA A 3 36.56 -13.75 27.34
C ALA A 3 35.22 -13.03 27.60
N ARG A 4 35.26 -11.70 27.70
CA ARG A 4 34.07 -10.86 27.83
C ARG A 4 33.23 -10.97 26.54
N ARG A 5 31.95 -11.29 26.68
CA ARG A 5 31.00 -11.30 25.56
C ARG A 5 30.76 -9.86 25.08
N PRO A 6 30.76 -9.58 23.76
CA PRO A 6 30.50 -8.25 23.25
C PRO A 6 29.01 -7.88 23.43
N SER A 7 28.74 -7.01 24.39
CA SER A 7 27.49 -6.26 24.54
C SER A 7 27.64 -4.93 23.79
N GLY A 8 27.18 -4.87 22.54
CA GLY A 8 27.33 -3.66 21.73
C GLY A 8 26.41 -3.56 20.52
N PRO A 9 26.36 -2.36 19.88
CA PRO A 9 25.46 -1.99 18.77
C PRO A 9 25.53 -2.94 17.56
N ALA A 10 26.67 -3.62 17.37
CA ALA A 10 26.85 -4.65 16.34
C ALA A 10 25.87 -5.83 16.46
N ARG A 11 25.40 -6.18 17.67
CA ARG A 11 24.38 -7.23 17.87
C ARG A 11 22.99 -6.77 17.41
N ARG A 12 22.64 -5.49 17.62
CA ARG A 12 21.36 -4.91 17.19
C ARG A 12 21.29 -4.80 15.66
N LEU A 13 22.37 -4.37 15.02
CA LEU A 13 22.46 -4.32 13.55
C LEU A 13 22.35 -5.69 12.89
N ARG A 14 23.01 -6.73 13.46
CA ARG A 14 22.89 -8.10 12.95
C ARG A 14 21.50 -8.69 13.14
N ALA A 15 20.79 -8.34 14.21
CA ALA A 15 19.40 -8.75 14.42
C ALA A 15 18.45 -8.06 13.42
N ALA A 16 18.62 -6.76 13.18
CA ALA A 16 17.85 -6.01 12.19
C ALA A 16 18.07 -6.54 10.75
N ALA A 17 19.32 -6.81 10.36
CA ALA A 17 19.63 -7.38 9.05
C ALA A 17 19.05 -8.79 8.84
N ARG A 18 18.99 -9.62 9.90
CA ARG A 18 18.36 -10.95 9.85
C ARG A 18 16.83 -10.85 9.73
N ARG A 19 16.19 -9.91 10.42
CA ARG A 19 14.75 -9.64 10.26
C ARG A 19 14.43 -9.16 8.83
N ARG A 20 15.20 -8.22 8.28
CA ARG A 20 15.05 -7.73 6.88
C ARG A 20 15.17 -8.86 5.85
N ARG A 21 16.15 -9.77 5.99
CA ARG A 21 16.29 -10.93 5.08
C ARG A 21 15.15 -11.95 5.19
N ALA A 22 14.60 -12.14 6.40
CA ALA A 22 13.47 -13.04 6.62
C ALA A 22 12.17 -12.49 6.00
N VAL A 23 11.91 -11.19 6.15
CA VAL A 23 10.77 -10.50 5.51
C VAL A 23 10.88 -10.60 3.98
N ARG A 24 12.04 -10.26 3.41
CA ARG A 24 12.27 -10.28 1.96
C ARG A 24 12.06 -11.67 1.32
N ARG A 25 12.48 -12.74 2.02
CA ARG A 25 12.23 -14.13 1.56
C ARG A 25 10.76 -14.55 1.65
N ARG A 26 9.98 -13.92 2.53
CA ARG A 26 8.54 -14.19 2.68
C ARG A 26 7.74 -13.50 1.57
N VAL A 27 8.10 -12.26 1.25
CA VAL A 27 7.51 -11.47 0.16
C VAL A 27 7.69 -12.16 -1.19
N LEU A 28 8.92 -12.55 -1.55
CA LEU A 28 9.23 -13.25 -2.81
C LEU A 28 8.50 -14.59 -3.00
N ARG A 29 8.01 -15.21 -1.92
CA ARG A 29 7.27 -16.48 -1.98
C ARG A 29 5.77 -16.30 -2.19
N CYS A 30 5.24 -15.09 -1.96
CA CYS A 30 3.81 -14.78 -2.00
C CYS A 30 3.41 -13.89 -3.19
N GLU A 31 4.34 -13.14 -3.79
CA GLU A 31 4.12 -12.26 -4.97
C GLU A 31 3.60 -12.97 -6.24
N GLY A 32 3.50 -14.29 -6.25
CA GLY A 32 3.00 -15.04 -7.40
C GLY A 32 1.49 -15.06 -7.59
N ARG A 33 0.66 -14.64 -6.60
CA ARG A 33 -0.81 -14.82 -6.66
C ARG A 33 -1.62 -13.80 -5.84
N SER A 34 -1.46 -12.51 -6.10
CA SER A 34 -2.46 -11.51 -5.67
C SER A 34 -3.52 -11.40 -6.77
N THR A 35 -4.68 -12.04 -6.59
CA THR A 35 -5.84 -11.85 -7.48
C THR A 35 -6.76 -10.85 -6.80
N PRO A 36 -7.16 -9.73 -7.45
CA PRO A 36 -8.09 -8.79 -6.84
C PRO A 36 -9.45 -9.47 -6.59
N PRO A 37 -10.16 -9.14 -5.51
CA PRO A 37 -11.51 -9.65 -5.29
C PRO A 37 -12.46 -8.95 -6.26
N GLY A 38 -12.74 -9.56 -7.42
CA GLY A 38 -13.58 -8.90 -8.43
C GLY A 38 -13.92 -9.69 -9.68
N ARG A 39 -14.69 -10.79 -9.54
CA ARG A 39 -15.80 -11.21 -10.44
C ARG A 39 -16.29 -12.60 -10.01
N MET A 40 -17.43 -12.67 -9.32
CA MET A 40 -18.21 -13.90 -9.25
C MET A 40 -18.63 -14.30 -10.67
N ARG A 41 -17.88 -15.22 -11.30
CA ARG A 41 -18.41 -15.98 -12.44
C ARG A 41 -19.35 -17.04 -11.88
N SER A 42 -20.62 -16.99 -12.29
CA SER A 42 -21.58 -18.06 -12.01
C SER A 42 -21.05 -19.37 -12.58
N VAL A 43 -20.72 -20.33 -11.72
CA VAL A 43 -20.43 -21.70 -12.14
C VAL A 43 -21.77 -22.40 -12.33
N ARG A 44 -22.17 -22.62 -13.59
CA ARG A 44 -23.26 -23.55 -13.90
C ARG A 44 -22.81 -24.98 -13.54
N PRO A 45 -23.63 -25.78 -12.84
CA PRO A 45 -23.30 -27.17 -12.61
C PRO A 45 -23.46 -27.94 -13.93
N VAL A 46 -22.39 -28.57 -14.40
CA VAL A 46 -22.47 -29.63 -15.41
C VAL A 46 -22.68 -30.94 -14.66
N ALA A 47 -23.87 -31.51 -14.81
CA ALA A 47 -24.17 -32.86 -14.39
C ALA A 47 -23.41 -33.85 -15.27
N GLY A 48 -22.69 -34.79 -14.65
CA GLY A 48 -21.97 -35.85 -15.35
C GLY A 48 -21.47 -36.89 -14.36
N ALA A 49 -22.29 -37.93 -14.17
CA ALA A 49 -21.96 -39.10 -13.39
C ALA A 49 -20.91 -39.97 -14.09
N ALA A 50 -19.94 -40.48 -13.34
CA ALA A 50 -19.29 -41.75 -13.65
C ALA A 50 -18.83 -42.42 -12.35
N VAL A 51 -19.51 -43.51 -12.03
CA VAL A 51 -19.24 -44.40 -10.91
C VAL A 51 -18.02 -45.26 -11.23
N GLY A 52 -16.97 -45.13 -10.44
CA GLY A 52 -15.81 -46.03 -10.45
C GLY A 52 -15.55 -46.58 -9.04
N ARG A 53 -16.03 -47.79 -8.77
CA ARG A 53 -15.67 -48.58 -7.58
C ARG A 53 -14.29 -49.19 -7.79
N ALA A 54 -13.35 -48.91 -6.89
CA ALA A 54 -12.37 -49.89 -6.36
C ALA A 54 -11.43 -49.21 -5.35
N GLY A 55 -11.15 -49.88 -4.23
CA GLY A 55 -9.98 -49.57 -3.40
C GLY A 55 -10.28 -49.36 -1.91
N ARG A 56 -10.06 -50.42 -1.13
CA ARG A 56 -10.17 -50.45 0.33
C ARG A 56 -9.03 -49.71 1.03
N LEU A 57 -9.38 -49.13 2.18
CA LEU A 57 -8.63 -49.05 3.45
C LEU A 57 -7.18 -48.55 3.43
N ARG A 58 -6.97 -47.29 3.86
CA ARG A 58 -5.84 -46.90 4.74
C ARG A 58 -6.09 -45.51 5.37
N GLY A 59 -6.29 -45.51 6.69
CA GLY A 59 -5.83 -44.47 7.59
C GLY A 59 -6.58 -43.13 7.59
N ALA A 60 -7.49 -42.99 8.56
CA ALA A 60 -8.10 -41.73 9.00
C ALA A 60 -7.10 -40.63 9.45
N GLY A 61 -5.78 -40.83 9.32
CA GLY A 61 -4.74 -39.85 9.63
C GLY A 61 -4.35 -38.93 8.46
N ALA A 62 -4.68 -39.28 7.21
CA ALA A 62 -4.31 -38.46 6.05
C ALA A 62 -5.24 -37.25 5.83
N ALA A 63 -6.49 -37.33 6.28
CA ALA A 63 -7.47 -36.24 6.14
C ALA A 63 -7.17 -35.05 7.05
N VAL A 64 -6.55 -35.27 8.22
CA VAL A 64 -6.21 -34.20 9.18
C VAL A 64 -4.95 -33.44 8.73
N ALA A 65 -4.00 -34.12 8.07
CA ALA A 65 -2.77 -33.49 7.56
C ALA A 65 -3.01 -32.59 6.34
N ALA A 66 -3.97 -32.93 5.47
CA ALA A 66 -4.31 -32.12 4.30
C ALA A 66 -4.98 -30.78 4.67
N ALA A 67 -5.81 -30.76 5.72
CA ALA A 67 -6.45 -29.54 6.21
C ALA A 67 -5.43 -28.54 6.80
N ALA A 68 -4.41 -29.02 7.51
CA ALA A 68 -3.35 -28.18 8.08
C ALA A 68 -2.45 -27.55 7.00
N ALA A 69 -2.21 -28.25 5.88
CA ALA A 69 -1.45 -27.72 4.75
C ALA A 69 -2.21 -26.60 3.99
N LEU A 70 -3.54 -26.71 3.89
CA LEU A 70 -4.40 -25.68 3.29
C LEU A 70 -4.54 -24.43 4.19
N LEU A 71 -4.64 -24.60 5.51
CA LEU A 71 -4.62 -23.49 6.48
C LEU A 71 -3.27 -22.75 6.50
N SER A 72 -2.17 -23.45 6.20
CA SER A 72 -0.83 -22.85 6.11
C SER A 72 -0.59 -22.07 4.81
N LEU A 73 -1.41 -22.30 3.78
CA LEU A 73 -1.38 -21.59 2.49
C LEU A 73 -2.31 -20.36 2.46
N ALA A 74 -3.28 -20.29 3.37
CA ALA A 74 -4.15 -19.11 3.55
C ALA A 74 -3.46 -17.96 4.31
N ALA A 75 -2.30 -18.19 4.91
CA ALA A 75 -1.51 -17.19 5.65
C ALA A 75 -0.57 -16.36 4.77
N CYS A 76 -0.81 -16.33 3.45
CA CYS A 76 0.09 -15.71 2.47
C CYS A 76 -0.37 -14.34 1.96
N ASP A 77 -1.41 -13.75 2.56
CA ASP A 77 -1.66 -12.32 2.41
C ASP A 77 -1.50 -11.66 3.78
N PRO A 78 -0.35 -11.05 4.08
CA PRO A 78 -0.15 -10.31 5.32
C PRO A 78 -1.00 -9.04 5.38
N TRP A 79 -1.73 -8.74 4.30
CA TRP A 79 -2.52 -7.54 4.15
C TRP A 79 -3.82 -7.64 4.93
N HIS A 80 -4.14 -6.53 5.59
CA HIS A 80 -5.39 -6.38 6.31
C HIS A 80 -5.99 -5.03 5.98
N CYS A 81 -7.32 -4.97 5.96
CA CYS A 81 -8.00 -3.70 5.85
C CYS A 81 -8.12 -3.07 7.24
N SER A 82 -7.38 -1.99 7.50
CA SER A 82 -7.58 -1.23 8.73
C SER A 82 -8.96 -0.58 8.72
N PHE A 83 -9.34 -0.02 7.57
CA PHE A 83 -10.72 0.40 7.30
C PHE A 83 -11.00 0.62 5.82
N GLU A 84 -12.28 0.69 5.44
CA GLU A 84 -12.70 1.14 4.11
C GLU A 84 -13.04 2.64 4.12
N SER A 85 -12.68 3.35 3.04
CA SER A 85 -13.07 4.73 2.74
C SER A 85 -13.23 4.91 1.24
N HIS A 86 -14.36 5.49 0.80
CA HIS A 86 -14.68 5.74 -0.63
C HIS A 86 -14.43 4.53 -1.56
N GLY A 87 -14.65 3.31 -1.06
CA GLY A 87 -14.45 2.05 -1.79
C GLY A 87 -13.00 1.55 -1.85
N ALA A 88 -12.03 2.32 -1.35
CA ALA A 88 -10.68 1.84 -1.12
C ALA A 88 -10.56 1.15 0.24
N CYS A 89 -9.70 0.14 0.29
CA CYS A 89 -9.22 -0.40 1.53
C CYS A 89 -7.96 0.35 1.99
N VAL A 90 -8.00 0.94 3.18
CA VAL A 90 -6.91 1.71 3.78
C VAL A 90 -6.15 0.83 4.77
N GLU A 91 -4.83 0.81 4.64
CA GLU A 91 -3.91 0.03 5.45
C GLU A 91 -2.73 0.87 5.95
N PHE A 92 -2.30 0.60 7.17
CA PHE A 92 -1.08 1.20 7.74
C PHE A 92 -0.03 0.13 8.02
N GLU A 93 1.22 0.39 7.62
CA GLU A 93 2.37 -0.45 8.01
C GLU A 93 2.58 -0.42 9.52
N SER A 94 2.62 0.78 10.11
CA SER A 94 2.50 0.99 11.56
C SER A 94 1.13 1.59 11.92
N PRO A 95 0.33 0.92 12.78
CA PRO A 95 -0.98 1.43 13.16
C PRO A 95 -0.90 2.84 13.80
N PRO A 96 -1.80 3.77 13.43
CA PRO A 96 -1.85 5.08 14.07
C PRO A 96 -2.30 4.94 15.54
N ALA A 97 -1.89 5.89 16.38
CA ALA A 97 -2.29 5.92 17.79
C ALA A 97 -3.81 6.05 17.98
N ASP A 98 -4.49 6.71 17.03
CA ASP A 98 -5.95 6.87 16.98
C ASP A 98 -6.43 6.57 15.55
N LEU A 99 -7.02 5.38 15.38
CA LEU A 99 -7.51 4.90 14.10
C LEU A 99 -8.74 5.65 13.59
N GLU A 100 -9.63 6.08 14.48
CA GLU A 100 -10.83 6.82 14.09
C GLU A 100 -10.48 8.25 13.67
N ALA A 101 -9.52 8.89 14.34
CA ALA A 101 -8.98 10.16 13.88
C ALA A 101 -8.28 10.03 12.52
N ALA A 102 -7.56 8.93 12.27
CA ALA A 102 -6.95 8.66 10.97
C ALA A 102 -7.99 8.46 9.87
N ARG A 103 -9.04 7.67 10.13
CA ARG A 103 -10.19 7.51 9.24
C ARG A 103 -10.83 8.86 8.89
N ALA A 104 -11.16 9.66 9.90
CA ALA A 104 -11.82 10.94 9.69
C ALA A 104 -10.96 11.98 8.94
N ARG A 105 -9.63 11.87 9.01
CA ARG A 105 -8.72 12.67 8.16
C ARG A 105 -8.74 12.15 6.72
N MET A 106 -8.63 10.83 6.55
CA MET A 106 -8.62 10.20 5.24
C MET A 106 -9.91 10.44 4.45
N ASP A 107 -11.06 10.32 5.12
CA ASP A 107 -12.37 10.60 4.50
C ASP A 107 -12.42 12.04 3.96
N ARG A 108 -11.96 13.03 4.75
CA ARG A 108 -11.92 14.43 4.32
C ARG A 108 -10.97 14.68 3.16
N LEU A 109 -9.82 14.02 3.13
CA LEU A 109 -8.89 14.13 2.01
C LEU A 109 -9.52 13.57 0.74
N LEU A 110 -10.10 12.38 0.80
CA LEU A 110 -10.75 11.78 -0.37
C LEU A 110 -11.99 12.56 -0.83
N GLU A 111 -12.75 13.19 0.07
CA GLU A 111 -13.86 14.09 -0.28
C GLU A 111 -13.40 15.31 -1.09
N LEU A 112 -12.15 15.76 -0.91
CA LEU A 112 -11.58 16.90 -1.63
C LEU A 112 -10.85 16.47 -2.91
N GLU A 113 -10.03 15.42 -2.83
CA GLU A 113 -9.09 15.05 -3.88
C GLU A 113 -9.74 14.20 -4.98
N LEU A 114 -10.73 13.35 -4.66
CA LEU A 114 -11.43 12.57 -5.68
C LEU A 114 -12.16 13.48 -6.68
N PRO A 115 -12.97 14.48 -6.26
CA PRO A 115 -13.64 15.37 -7.21
C PRO A 115 -12.67 16.20 -8.05
N PHE A 116 -11.53 16.60 -7.50
CA PHE A 116 -10.50 17.32 -8.27
C PHE A 116 -10.02 16.52 -9.48
N TRP A 117 -9.90 15.20 -9.32
CA TRP A 117 -9.52 14.27 -10.39
C TRP A 117 -10.71 13.71 -11.18
N ASP A 118 -11.92 14.25 -11.02
CA ASP A 118 -13.14 13.71 -11.63
C ASP A 118 -13.33 12.22 -11.28
N LEU A 119 -13.10 11.86 -10.02
CA LEU A 119 -13.29 10.52 -9.46
C LEU A 119 -14.43 10.53 -8.44
N HIS A 120 -15.09 9.38 -8.29
CA HIS A 120 -16.18 9.19 -7.32
C HIS A 120 -15.89 8.09 -6.30
N SER A 121 -15.00 7.15 -6.62
CA SER A 121 -14.57 6.09 -5.73
C SER A 121 -13.23 5.52 -6.16
N LEU A 122 -12.63 4.75 -5.26
CA LEU A 122 -11.45 3.92 -5.49
C LEU A 122 -11.80 2.44 -5.32
N SER A 123 -12.98 2.04 -5.79
CA SER A 123 -13.50 0.69 -5.61
C SER A 123 -12.53 -0.37 -6.13
N GLY A 124 -12.11 -1.27 -5.24
CA GLY A 124 -11.18 -2.36 -5.56
C GLY A 124 -9.71 -1.96 -5.57
N TRP A 125 -9.39 -0.73 -5.14
CA TRP A 125 -8.04 -0.26 -4.89
C TRP A 125 -7.71 -0.25 -3.40
N ARG A 126 -6.41 -0.19 -3.12
CA ARG A 126 -5.86 -0.07 -1.77
C ARG A 126 -5.10 1.23 -1.62
N ILE A 127 -5.13 1.79 -0.42
CA ILE A 127 -4.28 2.91 -0.03
C ILE A 127 -3.45 2.44 1.15
N GLN A 128 -2.14 2.57 1.03
CA GLN A 128 -1.20 1.98 1.94
C GLN A 128 -0.21 3.00 2.48
N TYR A 129 -0.29 3.22 3.77
CA TYR A 129 0.62 4.07 4.51
C TYR A 129 1.87 3.27 4.87
N ARG A 130 3.03 3.82 4.49
CA ARG A 130 4.36 3.24 4.66
C ARG A 130 5.16 4.04 5.67
N ASP A 131 6.00 3.34 6.41
CA ASP A 131 6.90 3.96 7.40
C ASP A 131 8.22 4.43 6.76
N THR A 132 8.50 3.99 5.52
CA THR A 132 9.74 4.28 4.81
C THR A 132 9.51 4.41 3.31
N THR A 133 10.45 5.04 2.60
CA THR A 133 10.48 5.11 1.13
C THR A 133 11.10 3.86 0.48
N GLU A 134 11.59 2.89 1.26
CA GLU A 134 12.28 1.69 0.74
C GLU A 134 11.29 0.56 0.40
N TYR A 135 10.43 0.77 -0.59
CA TYR A 135 9.52 -0.25 -1.11
C TYR A 135 9.57 -0.33 -2.64
N VAL A 136 9.18 -1.49 -3.19
CA VAL A 136 9.19 -1.71 -4.65
C VAL A 136 7.96 -1.05 -5.23
N CYS A 137 8.18 -0.13 -6.18
CA CYS A 137 7.14 0.48 -6.99
C CYS A 137 7.32 0.08 -8.46
N TYR A 138 6.23 0.09 -9.22
CA TYR A 138 6.14 -0.34 -10.62
C TYR A 138 7.24 0.24 -11.54
N LEU A 139 7.88 1.37 -11.20
CA LEU A 139 9.00 1.96 -11.95
C LEU A 139 10.14 2.55 -11.10
N ALA A 140 10.13 2.39 -9.78
CA ALA A 140 11.16 2.99 -8.93
C ALA A 140 11.41 2.21 -7.64
N THR A 141 12.60 2.39 -7.09
CA THR A 141 13.10 1.65 -5.91
C THR A 141 13.09 2.47 -4.62
N ARG A 142 12.82 3.78 -4.73
CA ARG A 142 12.66 4.72 -3.62
C ARG A 142 11.74 5.85 -4.04
N ASN A 143 10.58 5.94 -3.42
CA ASN A 143 9.65 7.05 -3.67
C ASN A 143 8.94 7.42 -2.37
N GLU A 144 8.45 8.66 -2.34
CA GLU A 144 7.53 9.14 -1.32
C GLU A 144 6.12 8.57 -1.57
N GLY A 145 5.66 8.55 -2.83
CA GLY A 145 4.42 7.90 -3.26
C GLY A 145 4.62 6.83 -4.36
N CYS A 146 3.62 5.96 -4.54
CA CYS A 146 3.60 5.03 -5.66
C CYS A 146 2.20 4.55 -6.03
N THR A 147 1.88 4.61 -7.32
CA THR A 147 0.71 4.00 -7.92
C THR A 147 1.10 2.70 -8.63
N ASP A 148 0.75 1.57 -8.02
CA ASP A 148 0.97 0.23 -8.58
C ASP A 148 -0.32 -0.26 -9.26
N TYR A 149 -0.33 -0.19 -10.60
CA TYR A 149 -1.44 -0.67 -11.43
C TYR A 149 -1.56 -2.19 -11.49
N ILE A 150 -0.52 -2.94 -11.15
CA ILE A 150 -0.58 -4.41 -11.11
C ILE A 150 -1.30 -4.85 -9.83
N GLN A 151 -0.94 -4.24 -8.72
CA GLN A 151 -1.47 -4.58 -7.39
C GLN A 151 -2.70 -3.76 -6.98
N HIS A 152 -3.11 -2.78 -7.80
CA HIS A 152 -4.14 -1.78 -7.51
C HIS A 152 -3.92 -1.12 -6.15
N THR A 153 -2.73 -0.57 -5.94
CA THR A 153 -2.32 0.03 -4.66
C THR A 153 -1.76 1.43 -4.90
N LEU A 154 -2.21 2.38 -4.08
CA LEU A 154 -1.55 3.66 -3.87
C LEU A 154 -0.74 3.52 -2.56
N SER A 155 0.59 3.59 -2.62
CA SER A 155 1.45 3.59 -1.43
C SER A 155 1.91 5.01 -1.15
N LEU A 156 1.84 5.43 0.11
CA LEU A 156 2.22 6.75 0.57
C LEU A 156 3.15 6.59 1.76
N HIS A 157 4.36 7.13 1.68
CA HIS A 157 5.19 7.31 2.86
C HIS A 157 4.60 8.46 3.67
N VAL A 158 4.40 8.27 4.97
CA VAL A 158 3.92 9.35 5.84
C VAL A 158 4.86 9.46 7.04
N PRO A 159 5.78 10.44 7.02
CA PRO A 159 6.65 10.69 8.17
C PRO A 159 5.82 10.92 9.44
N GLU A 160 6.27 10.36 10.57
CA GLU A 160 5.60 10.51 11.87
C GLU A 160 5.43 11.98 12.29
N ASP A 161 6.33 12.85 11.83
CA ASP A 161 6.35 14.30 12.11
C ASP A 161 5.66 15.14 11.03
N SER A 162 4.96 14.52 10.09
CA SER A 162 4.34 15.22 8.95
C SER A 162 3.05 15.94 9.29
N GLY A 163 2.44 15.68 10.45
CA GLY A 163 1.15 16.27 10.85
C GLY A 163 -0.02 15.90 9.92
N GLY A 164 0.14 14.94 9.00
CA GLY A 164 -0.86 14.63 7.96
C GLY A 164 -0.80 15.53 6.72
N CYS A 165 0.20 16.40 6.62
CA CYS A 165 0.40 17.27 5.46
C CYS A 165 0.98 16.50 4.27
N PHE A 166 1.87 15.57 4.57
CA PHE A 166 2.55 14.76 3.58
C PHE A 166 1.61 13.74 2.95
N GLU A 167 0.74 13.18 3.79
CA GLU A 167 -0.39 12.35 3.39
C GLU A 167 -1.28 13.01 2.32
N ALA A 168 -1.68 14.28 2.51
CA ALA A 168 -2.53 15.00 1.56
C ALA A 168 -1.82 15.28 0.22
N ALA A 169 -0.54 15.67 0.27
CA ALA A 169 0.23 15.95 -0.92
C ALA A 169 0.45 14.71 -1.80
N GLU A 170 0.94 13.63 -1.17
CA GLU A 170 1.25 12.38 -1.87
C GLU A 170 -0.03 11.68 -2.33
N LEU A 171 -1.12 11.70 -1.55
CA LEU A 171 -2.38 11.11 -2.00
C LEU A 171 -2.91 11.81 -3.25
N LEU A 172 -2.88 13.15 -3.28
CA LEU A 172 -3.29 13.92 -4.45
C LEU A 172 -2.44 13.59 -5.67
N HIS A 173 -1.12 13.41 -5.47
CA HIS A 173 -0.17 12.98 -6.48
C HIS A 173 -0.51 11.59 -7.03
N GLU A 174 -0.63 10.59 -6.15
CA GLU A 174 -0.89 9.21 -6.56
C GLU A 174 -2.28 9.03 -7.19
N LEU A 175 -3.27 9.80 -6.74
CA LEU A 175 -4.57 9.88 -7.41
C LEU A 175 -4.46 10.43 -8.84
N GLY A 176 -3.56 11.37 -9.09
CA GLY A 176 -3.28 11.88 -10.42
C GLY A 176 -2.70 10.81 -11.34
N HIS A 177 -1.74 10.02 -10.84
CA HIS A 177 -1.25 8.85 -11.57
C HIS A 177 -2.39 7.89 -11.87
N TYR A 178 -3.13 7.46 -10.85
CA TYR A 178 -4.28 6.57 -10.98
C TYR A 178 -5.29 7.06 -12.03
N LYS A 179 -5.67 8.34 -11.98
CA LYS A 179 -6.64 8.93 -12.90
C LYS A 179 -6.14 9.00 -14.33
N LEU A 180 -4.90 9.45 -14.52
CA LEU A 180 -4.36 9.78 -15.84
C LEU A 180 -3.73 8.57 -16.52
N GLY A 181 -3.43 7.49 -15.78
CA GLY A 181 -2.67 6.35 -16.28
C GLY A 181 -1.26 6.75 -16.73
N ASP A 182 -0.71 7.79 -16.11
CA ASP A 182 0.50 8.48 -16.56
C ASP A 182 1.60 8.40 -15.49
N PRO A 183 2.43 7.34 -15.48
CA PRO A 183 3.41 7.12 -14.43
C PRO A 183 4.67 7.98 -14.55
N THR A 184 4.80 8.82 -15.59
CA THR A 184 6.00 9.62 -15.87
C THR A 184 5.71 11.12 -15.96
N HIS A 185 4.56 11.57 -15.46
CA HIS A 185 4.14 12.97 -15.50
C HIS A 185 4.13 13.62 -16.89
N SER A 186 3.87 12.82 -17.93
CA SER A 186 3.84 13.30 -19.32
C SER A 186 2.53 14.01 -19.70
N ASN A 187 1.47 13.84 -18.91
CA ASN A 187 0.16 14.42 -19.17
C ASN A 187 0.12 15.92 -18.82
N PRO A 188 -0.38 16.80 -19.71
CA PRO A 188 -0.42 18.24 -19.45
C PRO A 188 -1.30 18.64 -18.24
N ARG A 189 -2.26 17.80 -17.81
CA ARG A 189 -3.09 18.08 -16.61
C ARG A 189 -2.28 18.19 -15.32
N TRP A 190 -1.04 17.69 -15.27
CA TRP A 190 -0.17 17.88 -14.10
C TRP A 190 0.09 19.36 -13.81
N LYS A 191 0.02 20.24 -14.82
CA LYS A 191 0.12 21.70 -14.63
C LYS A 191 -1.08 22.28 -13.89
N ASP A 192 -2.25 21.67 -14.02
CA ASP A 192 -3.46 22.12 -13.32
C ASP A 192 -3.36 21.83 -11.82
N VAL A 193 -2.62 20.77 -11.45
CA VAL A 193 -2.32 20.44 -10.05
C VAL A 193 -1.58 21.58 -9.39
N GLU A 194 -0.52 22.12 -10.01
CA GLU A 194 0.27 23.21 -9.41
C GLU A 194 -0.59 24.41 -8.99
N ALA A 195 -1.55 24.78 -9.83
CA ALA A 195 -2.47 25.90 -9.58
C ALA A 195 -3.50 25.58 -8.47
N ALA A 196 -3.96 24.34 -8.38
CA ALA A 196 -4.98 23.92 -7.40
C ALA A 196 -4.38 23.42 -6.07
N PHE A 197 -3.09 23.06 -6.06
CA PHE A 197 -2.44 22.31 -4.99
C PHE A 197 -2.59 23.00 -3.64
N ALA A 198 -2.35 24.32 -3.60
CA ALA A 198 -2.45 25.10 -2.37
C ALA A 198 -3.82 24.95 -1.69
N GLY A 199 -4.89 25.15 -2.48
CA GLY A 199 -6.27 25.07 -2.00
C GLY A 199 -6.64 23.69 -1.47
N ILE A 200 -6.14 22.64 -2.12
CA ILE A 200 -6.47 21.25 -1.78
C ILE A 200 -5.65 20.75 -0.58
N VAL A 201 -4.37 21.10 -0.51
CA VAL A 201 -3.44 20.46 0.44
C VAL A 201 -3.28 21.25 1.74
N TRP A 202 -3.05 22.58 1.70
CA TRP A 202 -2.68 23.33 2.91
C TRP A 202 -3.49 24.62 3.18
N ASP A 203 -4.26 25.13 2.22
CA ASP A 203 -5.15 26.29 2.45
C ASP A 203 -6.56 25.90 2.91
N ARG A 204 -6.84 24.59 2.98
CA ARG A 204 -8.08 24.07 3.57
C ARG A 204 -8.22 24.45 5.05
N PRO A 205 -9.46 24.68 5.55
CA PRO A 205 -9.69 25.15 6.92
C PRO A 205 -9.20 24.20 8.02
N ASP A 206 -9.11 22.91 7.72
CA ASP A 206 -8.70 21.85 8.64
C ASP A 206 -7.25 21.40 8.42
N ALA A 207 -6.48 22.07 7.56
CA ALA A 207 -5.06 21.79 7.40
C ALA A 207 -4.31 22.17 8.69
N PRO A 208 -3.49 21.25 9.23
CA PRO A 208 -2.55 21.58 10.29
C PRO A 208 -1.69 22.80 9.93
N ALA A 209 -1.38 23.64 10.92
CA ALA A 209 -0.62 24.87 10.69
C ALA A 209 0.79 24.58 10.13
N GLU A 210 1.38 23.46 10.53
CA GLU A 210 2.65 22.95 10.03
C GLU A 210 2.63 22.63 8.52
N CYS A 211 1.47 22.34 7.92
CA CYS A 211 1.36 22.05 6.48
C CYS A 211 1.78 23.25 5.63
N ARG A 212 1.29 24.44 5.99
CA ARG A 212 1.62 25.68 5.27
C ARG A 212 3.10 26.03 5.35
N ALA A 213 3.75 25.74 6.48
CA ALA A 213 5.15 26.08 6.69
C ALA A 213 6.11 25.12 5.96
N ARG A 214 5.82 23.81 5.99
CA ARG A 214 6.71 22.78 5.44
C ARG A 214 6.62 22.69 3.91
N TYR A 215 5.44 22.90 3.34
CA TYR A 215 5.22 22.74 1.91
C TYR A 215 5.45 23.98 1.03
N LYS A 216 5.46 25.19 1.61
CA LYS A 216 5.95 26.38 0.87
C LYS A 216 7.38 26.17 0.33
N ALA A 217 8.18 25.33 0.98
CA ALA A 217 9.52 24.96 0.52
C ALA A 217 9.52 23.86 -0.58
N ILE A 218 8.43 23.11 -0.71
CA ILE A 218 8.30 21.96 -1.62
C ILE A 218 7.84 22.39 -3.03
N TYR A 219 7.28 23.61 -3.16
CA TYR A 219 6.92 24.26 -4.44
C TYR A 219 8.05 24.32 -5.48
N GLU A 220 9.30 24.17 -5.08
CA GLU A 220 10.45 24.24 -5.99
C GLU A 220 10.87 22.88 -6.60
N GLY A 221 10.17 21.77 -6.33
CA GLY A 221 10.64 20.47 -6.86
C GLY A 221 9.76 19.23 -6.78
N MET A 222 8.57 19.28 -6.17
CA MET A 222 7.76 18.05 -5.96
C MET A 222 7.15 17.44 -7.23
N TRP A 223 7.11 18.19 -8.32
CA TRP A 223 6.50 17.78 -9.60
C TRP A 223 7.51 17.69 -10.74
N VAL A 224 8.78 17.98 -10.44
CA VAL A 224 9.87 17.85 -11.39
C VAL A 224 10.54 16.51 -11.13
N VAL A 225 10.09 15.46 -11.83
CA VAL A 225 11.02 14.37 -12.15
C VAL A 225 12.03 15.00 -13.09
N GLY A 226 13.17 15.46 -12.54
CA GLY A 226 14.25 15.97 -13.36
C GLY A 226 14.63 14.88 -14.36
N THR A 227 14.41 15.14 -15.65
CA THR A 227 14.87 14.28 -16.74
C THR A 227 16.39 14.33 -16.92
N ASP A 228 17.09 15.12 -16.10
CA ASP A 228 18.53 15.33 -16.18
C ASP A 228 19.26 14.50 -15.11
N ALA A 229 19.36 13.19 -15.36
CA ALA A 229 20.44 12.35 -14.86
C ALA A 229 20.56 11.06 -15.69
N LEU A 230 21.18 11.18 -16.87
CA LEU A 230 22.04 10.14 -17.44
C LEU A 230 23.42 10.20 -16.76
#